data_AF-A0A7C6XIG8-F1
#
_entry.id   AF-A0A7C6XIG8-F1
#
_cell.length_a   1.000
_cell.length_b   1.000
_cell.length_c   1.000
_cell.angle_alpha   90.00
_cell.angle_beta   90.00
_cell.angle_gamma   90.00
#
_symmetry.space_group_name_H-M   'P 1'
#
loop_
_entity.id
_entity.type
_entity.pdbx_description
1 polymer ?
#
loop_
_entity_poly.entity_id
_entity_poly.type
_entity_poly.pdbx_seq_one_letter_code
_entity_poly.pdbx_strand_id
1 'polypeptide(L)'
;MKNRRSNLIKIAVTLGLLLVMVFTLDLSQVWGALASARWADLAIALLLYQVGIIVRAYRWQALLRAFGITASLPRLTRLYYVGMFFNSFLPSGFGGDVVRMVELSQDGADTSLAISTVLVDRIMGLLVLFVMALIALPFSWQLVPATVTLALLALIAGVALGIYLLLNRPLVEALARRLPPVGKLLARPTIAALYASFHRYDRPALVRAAAASLVFNLSLIVTQAYLGRAVGVHLSLGYFFLFVPILSSLLTLPISISGFGVREGGYVVLFGQAGVAAPQAVAMSLLFYAVNALTGLVGGVLYLVQSARGLRRRAAGSS
;
A
#
# COMPACT_ATOMS: atom_id res chain seq x y z
N MET A 1 14.68 -20.37 -12.04
CA MET A 1 15.82 -19.47 -12.35
C MET A 1 15.45 -17.98 -12.51
N LYS A 2 14.32 -17.62 -13.15
CA LYS A 2 13.87 -16.22 -13.36
C LYS A 2 13.73 -15.40 -12.06
N ASN A 3 13.25 -16.03 -10.98
CA ASN A 3 13.09 -15.38 -9.67
C ASN A 3 14.44 -15.05 -8.99
N ARG A 4 15.50 -15.83 -9.23
CA ARG A 4 16.81 -15.62 -8.59
C ARG A 4 17.51 -14.38 -9.14
N ARG A 5 17.48 -14.18 -10.46
CA ARG A 5 18.04 -12.96 -11.10
C ARG A 5 17.28 -11.71 -10.69
N SER A 6 15.95 -11.75 -10.66
CA SER A 6 15.14 -10.62 -10.20
C SER A 6 15.43 -10.27 -8.74
N ASN A 7 15.55 -11.26 -7.86
CA ASN A 7 15.89 -11.01 -6.46
C ASN A 7 17.30 -10.41 -6.30
N LEU A 8 18.29 -10.90 -7.05
CA LEU A 8 19.64 -10.33 -7.02
C LEU A 8 19.67 -8.87 -7.48
N ILE A 9 18.92 -8.53 -8.54
CA ILE A 9 18.79 -7.13 -8.99
C ILE A 9 18.16 -6.27 -7.89
N LYS A 10 17.08 -6.74 -7.24
CA LYS A 10 16.46 -6.00 -6.12
C LYS A 10 17.42 -5.79 -4.96
N ILE A 11 18.21 -6.81 -4.60
CA ILE A 11 19.25 -6.70 -3.56
C ILE A 11 20.28 -5.66 -3.97
N ALA A 12 20.81 -5.73 -5.19
CA ALA A 12 21.81 -4.79 -5.69
C ALA A 12 21.30 -3.35 -5.71
N VAL A 13 20.06 -3.13 -6.18
CA VAL A 13 19.40 -1.81 -6.16
C VAL A 13 19.21 -1.32 -4.73
N THR A 14 18.74 -2.18 -3.82
CA THR A 14 18.53 -1.81 -2.41
C THR A 14 19.85 -1.44 -1.74
N LEU A 15 20.89 -2.27 -1.87
CA LEU A 15 22.21 -2.00 -1.30
C LEU A 15 22.85 -0.77 -1.94
N GLY A 16 22.76 -0.60 -3.25
CA GLY A 16 23.31 0.56 -3.95
C GLY A 16 22.68 1.87 -3.47
N LEU A 17 21.35 1.92 -3.35
CA LEU A 17 20.66 3.10 -2.84
C LEU A 17 21.01 3.39 -1.38
N LEU A 18 21.09 2.36 -0.53
CA LEU A 18 21.50 2.53 0.87
C LEU A 18 22.95 2.99 1.01
N LEU A 19 23.88 2.46 0.20
CA LEU A 19 25.27 2.91 0.19
C LEU A 19 25.37 4.37 -0.26
N VAL A 20 24.68 4.75 -1.35
CA VAL A 20 24.63 6.14 -1.80
C VAL A 20 24.13 7.04 -0.66
N MET A 21 23.10 6.64 0.06
CA MET A 21 22.61 7.41 1.20
C MET A 21 23.62 7.52 2.33
N VAL A 22 24.27 6.42 2.71
CA VAL A 22 25.28 6.43 3.80
C VAL A 22 26.48 7.30 3.43
N PHE A 23 26.88 7.34 2.16
CA PHE A 23 28.03 8.13 1.72
C PHE A 23 27.70 9.58 1.35
N THR A 24 26.43 9.90 1.06
CA THR A 24 26.02 11.27 0.68
C THR A 24 25.34 12.03 1.80
N LEU A 25 24.77 11.34 2.79
CA LEU A 25 24.05 11.98 3.89
C LEU A 25 24.87 12.02 5.17
N ASP A 26 24.76 13.14 5.86
CA ASP A 26 25.24 13.26 7.22
C ASP A 26 24.29 12.52 8.18
N LEU A 27 24.66 11.28 8.53
CA LEU A 27 23.88 10.43 9.43
C LEU A 27 23.72 11.06 10.83
N SER A 28 24.61 11.96 11.25
CA SER A 28 24.47 12.67 12.52
C SER A 28 23.26 13.61 12.51
N GLN A 29 22.98 14.25 11.37
CA GLN A 29 21.81 15.11 11.19
C GLN A 29 20.52 14.31 11.10
N VAL A 30 20.55 13.13 10.46
CA VAL A 30 19.39 12.21 10.45
C VAL A 30 19.07 11.78 11.88
N TRP A 31 20.10 11.39 12.64
CA TRP A 31 19.94 11.02 14.05
C TRP A 31 19.44 12.20 14.89
N GLY A 32 19.97 13.41 14.68
CA GLY A 32 19.51 14.62 15.35
C GLY A 32 18.03 14.91 15.09
N ALA A 33 17.57 14.75 13.84
CA ALA A 33 16.16 14.91 13.47
C ALA A 33 15.27 13.85 14.14
N LEU A 34 15.72 12.60 14.25
CA LEU A 34 15.00 11.54 14.95
C LEU A 34 14.98 11.74 16.47
N ALA A 35 16.10 12.17 17.06
CA ALA A 35 16.23 12.40 18.50
C ALA A 35 15.42 13.61 18.97
N SER A 36 15.26 14.62 18.11
CA SER A 36 14.40 15.79 18.36
C SER A 36 12.93 15.56 18.01
N ALA A 37 12.56 14.33 17.61
CA ALA A 37 11.21 14.05 17.15
C ALA A 37 10.16 14.26 18.24
N ARG A 38 9.11 15.03 17.93
CA ARG A 38 8.04 15.34 18.90
C ARG A 38 7.16 14.11 19.16
N TRP A 39 7.26 13.53 20.36
CA TRP A 39 6.49 12.35 20.78
C TRP A 39 4.97 12.47 20.62
N ALA A 40 4.41 13.65 20.89
CA ALA A 40 2.98 13.90 20.70
C ALA A 40 2.54 13.70 19.24
N ASP A 41 3.36 14.15 18.29
CA ASP A 41 3.08 14.00 16.85
C ASP A 41 3.21 12.54 16.42
N LEU A 42 4.22 11.83 16.95
CA LEU A 42 4.39 10.40 16.71
C LEU A 42 3.22 9.57 17.26
N ALA A 43 2.72 9.91 18.44
CA ALA A 43 1.58 9.22 19.04
C ALA A 43 0.30 9.42 18.21
N ILE A 44 0.05 10.63 17.72
CA ILE A 44 -1.09 10.92 16.83
C ILE A 44 -0.94 10.17 15.50
N ALA A 45 0.25 10.22 14.89
CA ALA A 45 0.52 9.49 13.65
C ALA A 45 0.30 7.98 13.82
N LEU A 46 0.79 7.40 14.92
CA LEU A 46 0.57 5.98 15.24
C LEU A 46 -0.91 5.68 15.39
N LEU A 47 -1.65 6.46 16.19
CA LEU A 47 -3.08 6.25 16.42
C LEU A 47 -3.88 6.32 15.10
N LEU A 48 -3.65 7.35 14.29
CA LEU A 48 -4.29 7.50 12.99
C LEU A 48 -3.98 6.32 12.07
N TYR A 49 -2.73 5.85 12.07
CA TYR A 49 -2.35 4.66 11.32
C TYR A 49 -3.11 3.41 11.77
N GLN A 50 -3.22 3.18 13.10
CA GLN A 50 -3.97 2.04 13.64
C GLN A 50 -5.45 2.09 13.29
N VAL A 51 -6.08 3.26 13.40
CA VAL A 51 -7.46 3.46 12.95
C VAL A 51 -7.59 3.18 11.46
N GLY A 52 -6.62 3.64 10.66
CA GLY A 52 -6.54 3.37 9.23
C GLY A 52 -6.55 1.88 8.89
N ILE A 53 -5.88 1.03 9.69
CA ILE A 53 -5.89 -0.43 9.50
C ILE A 53 -7.28 -1.01 9.69
N ILE A 54 -8.02 -0.55 10.71
CA ILE A 54 -9.40 -0.99 10.95
C ILE A 54 -10.30 -0.58 9.79
N VAL A 55 -10.12 0.64 9.28
CA VAL A 55 -10.87 1.13 8.10
C VAL A 55 -10.56 0.31 6.85
N ARG A 56 -9.29 -0.07 6.62
CA ARG A 56 -8.92 -1.00 5.54
C ARG A 56 -9.57 -2.37 5.72
N ALA A 57 -9.61 -2.89 6.94
CA ALA A 57 -10.28 -4.15 7.25
C ALA A 57 -11.78 -4.08 6.96
N TYR A 58 -12.44 -2.98 7.32
CA TYR A 58 -13.85 -2.74 7.00
C TYR A 58 -14.09 -2.64 5.50
N ARG A 59 -13.21 -1.94 4.77
CA ARG A 59 -13.26 -1.88 3.30
C ARG A 59 -13.24 -3.28 2.69
N TRP A 60 -12.28 -4.10 3.09
CA TRP A 60 -12.19 -5.46 2.58
C TRP A 60 -13.40 -6.31 2.98
N GLN A 61 -13.94 -6.12 4.19
CA GLN A 61 -15.19 -6.75 4.62
C GLN A 61 -16.36 -6.41 3.69
N ALA A 62 -16.52 -5.13 3.32
CA ALA A 62 -17.58 -4.69 2.42
C ALA A 62 -17.47 -5.34 1.04
N LEU A 63 -16.24 -5.51 0.53
CA LEU A 63 -15.97 -6.22 -0.73
C LEU A 63 -16.28 -7.72 -0.61
N LEU A 64 -15.90 -8.39 0.48
CA LEU A 64 -16.17 -9.80 0.69
C LEU A 64 -17.66 -10.13 0.77
N ARG A 65 -18.45 -9.25 1.42
CA ARG A 65 -19.91 -9.41 1.52
C ARG A 65 -20.62 -9.40 0.16
N ALA A 66 -20.08 -8.72 -0.84
CA ALA A 66 -20.63 -8.73 -2.20
C ALA A 66 -20.59 -10.11 -2.85
N PHE A 67 -19.72 -11.01 -2.36
CA PHE A 67 -19.63 -12.40 -2.80
C PHE A 67 -20.23 -13.39 -1.80
N GLY A 68 -21.01 -12.92 -0.82
CA GLY A 68 -21.59 -13.78 0.21
C GLY A 68 -20.57 -14.31 1.23
N ILE A 69 -19.32 -13.83 1.21
CA ILE A 69 -18.29 -14.25 2.16
C ILE A 69 -18.43 -13.44 3.45
N THR A 70 -18.82 -14.11 4.53
CA THR A 70 -18.98 -13.49 5.84
C THR A 70 -17.72 -13.68 6.69
N ALA A 71 -16.94 -12.61 6.84
CA ALA A 71 -15.82 -12.56 7.77
C ALA A 71 -16.02 -11.44 8.80
N SER A 72 -15.69 -11.72 10.06
CA SER A 72 -15.81 -10.71 11.13
C SER A 72 -14.71 -9.65 11.00
N LEU A 73 -15.04 -8.39 11.33
CA LEU A 73 -14.09 -7.28 11.25
C LEU A 73 -12.83 -7.54 12.10
N PRO A 74 -12.90 -8.05 13.34
CA PRO A 74 -11.71 -8.35 14.14
C PRO A 74 -10.79 -9.39 13.47
N ARG A 75 -11.36 -10.40 12.80
CA ARG A 75 -10.57 -11.39 12.05
C ARG A 75 -9.83 -10.73 10.89
N LEU A 76 -10.52 -9.90 10.12
CA LEU A 76 -9.92 -9.20 8.98
C LEU A 76 -8.86 -8.20 9.43
N THR A 77 -9.12 -7.44 10.50
CA THR A 77 -8.14 -6.54 11.12
C THR A 77 -6.89 -7.32 11.52
N ARG A 78 -7.04 -8.46 12.22
CA ARG A 78 -5.91 -9.33 12.57
C ARG A 78 -5.13 -9.77 11.32
N LEU A 79 -5.82 -10.17 10.25
CA LEU A 79 -5.15 -10.55 9.00
C LEU A 79 -4.36 -9.39 8.37
N TYR A 80 -4.80 -8.13 8.51
CA TYR A 80 -3.99 -6.98 8.09
C TYR A 80 -2.73 -6.80 8.94
N TYR A 81 -2.82 -6.96 10.27
CA TYR A 81 -1.65 -6.91 11.16
C TYR A 81 -0.65 -8.03 10.83
N VAL A 82 -1.13 -9.27 10.75
CA VAL A 82 -0.32 -10.44 10.36
C VAL A 82 0.27 -10.23 8.96
N GLY A 83 -0.52 -9.73 8.02
CA GLY A 83 -0.02 -9.40 6.69
C GLY A 83 1.10 -8.37 6.71
N MET A 84 1.01 -7.36 7.57
CA MET A 84 2.07 -6.36 7.74
C MET A 84 3.36 -6.98 8.27
N PHE A 85 3.28 -7.90 9.24
CA PHE A 85 4.43 -8.68 9.70
C PHE A 85 5.12 -9.38 8.53
N PHE A 86 4.37 -10.16 7.74
CA PHE A 86 4.93 -10.90 6.61
C PHE A 86 5.48 -9.99 5.51
N ASN A 87 4.89 -8.81 5.29
CA ASN A 87 5.42 -7.81 4.34
C ASN A 87 6.77 -7.24 4.77
N SER A 88 7.07 -7.16 6.07
CA SER A 88 8.36 -6.69 6.56
C SER A 88 9.49 -7.68 6.26
N PHE A 89 9.21 -8.99 6.28
CA PHE A 89 10.22 -10.05 6.12
C PHE A 89 10.27 -10.66 4.71
N LEU A 90 9.22 -10.55 3.91
CA LEU A 90 9.17 -11.17 2.59
C LEU A 90 9.68 -10.24 1.48
N PRO A 91 10.66 -10.66 0.67
CA PRO A 91 11.30 -9.81 -0.35
C PRO A 91 10.37 -9.29 -1.44
N SER A 92 9.19 -9.89 -1.57
CA SER A 92 8.20 -9.51 -2.58
C SER A 92 7.39 -8.27 -2.20
N GLY A 93 7.28 -7.92 -0.91
CA GLY A 93 6.37 -6.87 -0.42
C GLY A 93 4.87 -7.20 -0.55
N PHE A 94 4.55 -8.38 -1.10
CA PHE A 94 3.18 -8.91 -1.25
C PHE A 94 2.92 -10.12 -0.35
N GLY A 95 3.88 -10.49 0.49
CA GLY A 95 3.81 -11.66 1.35
C GLY A 95 2.58 -11.66 2.28
N GLY A 96 2.24 -10.51 2.82
CA GLY A 96 1.06 -10.34 3.66
C GLY A 96 -0.27 -10.48 2.92
N ASP A 97 -0.30 -10.10 1.65
CA ASP A 97 -1.50 -10.32 0.82
C ASP A 97 -1.66 -11.79 0.45
N VAL A 98 -0.56 -12.50 0.23
CA VAL A 98 -0.61 -13.96 0.04
C VAL A 98 -1.19 -14.63 1.29
N VAL A 99 -0.77 -14.22 2.50
CA VAL A 99 -1.35 -14.74 3.75
C VAL A 99 -2.84 -14.47 3.82
N ARG A 100 -3.29 -13.27 3.48
CA ARG A 100 -4.72 -12.93 3.43
C ARG A 100 -5.49 -13.77 2.42
N MET A 101 -4.92 -14.03 1.24
CA MET A 101 -5.53 -14.85 0.19
C MET A 101 -5.63 -16.32 0.63
N VAL A 102 -4.57 -16.87 1.22
CA VAL A 102 -4.51 -18.26 1.70
C VAL A 102 -5.46 -18.49 2.88
N GLU A 103 -5.48 -17.57 3.84
CA GLU A 103 -6.39 -17.68 4.99
C GLU A 103 -7.87 -17.56 4.59
N LEU A 104 -8.15 -16.86 3.49
CA LEU A 104 -9.51 -16.76 2.95
C LEU A 104 -9.90 -17.99 2.12
N SER A 105 -8.96 -18.60 1.38
CA SER A 105 -9.24 -19.81 0.60
C SER A 105 -9.42 -21.05 1.47
N GLN A 106 -8.85 -21.07 2.68
CA GLN A 106 -9.08 -22.13 3.67
C GLN A 106 -10.54 -22.19 4.16
N ASP A 107 -11.32 -21.13 4.03
CA ASP A 107 -12.75 -21.11 4.37
C ASP A 107 -13.65 -21.64 3.23
N GLY A 108 -13.07 -22.30 2.22
CA GLY A 108 -13.80 -22.82 1.06
C GLY A 108 -14.05 -21.80 -0.05
N ALA A 109 -13.47 -20.59 0.05
CA ALA A 109 -13.50 -19.62 -1.04
C ALA A 109 -12.59 -20.08 -2.19
N ASP A 110 -13.07 -19.94 -3.43
CA ASP A 110 -12.23 -20.12 -4.62
C ASP A 110 -10.98 -19.25 -4.50
N THR A 111 -9.80 -19.87 -4.64
CA THR A 111 -8.50 -19.18 -4.59
C THR A 111 -8.45 -18.01 -5.56
N SER A 112 -9.08 -18.16 -6.73
CA SER A 112 -9.15 -17.10 -7.74
C SER A 112 -9.94 -15.89 -7.25
N LEU A 113 -11.08 -16.13 -6.59
CA LEU A 113 -11.90 -15.10 -5.95
C LEU A 113 -11.17 -14.41 -4.80
N ALA A 114 -10.46 -15.17 -3.96
CA ALA A 114 -9.66 -14.62 -2.87
C ALA A 114 -8.59 -13.65 -3.39
N ILE A 115 -7.88 -14.03 -4.48
CA ILE A 115 -6.91 -13.15 -5.14
C ILE A 115 -7.59 -11.89 -5.69
N SER A 116 -8.72 -12.05 -6.39
CA SER A 116 -9.44 -10.93 -6.99
C SER A 116 -9.93 -9.91 -5.95
N THR A 117 -10.43 -10.35 -4.80
CA THR A 117 -10.92 -9.43 -3.75
C THR A 117 -9.79 -8.58 -3.14
N VAL A 118 -8.59 -9.16 -2.97
CA VAL A 118 -7.41 -8.42 -2.49
C VAL A 118 -6.88 -7.45 -3.54
N LEU A 119 -6.91 -7.83 -4.82
CA LEU A 119 -6.54 -6.93 -5.91
C LEU A 119 -7.51 -5.75 -6.02
N VAL A 120 -8.82 -5.99 -5.93
CA VAL A 120 -9.84 -4.93 -5.92
C VAL A 120 -9.66 -4.03 -4.70
N ASP A 121 -9.37 -4.60 -3.52
CA ASP A 121 -9.05 -3.83 -2.31
C ASP A 121 -7.87 -2.85 -2.54
N ARG A 122 -6.82 -3.29 -3.23
CA ARG A 122 -5.68 -2.42 -3.60
C ARG A 122 -6.06 -1.36 -4.62
N ILE A 123 -6.76 -1.75 -5.69
CA ILE A 123 -7.18 -0.84 -6.77
C ILE A 123 -8.07 0.26 -6.19
N MET A 124 -9.02 -0.08 -5.33
CA MET A 124 -9.90 0.90 -4.68
C MET A 124 -9.13 1.90 -3.82
N GLY A 125 -8.12 1.43 -3.09
CA GLY A 125 -7.25 2.30 -2.30
C GLY A 125 -6.50 3.31 -3.16
N LEU A 126 -5.85 2.83 -4.22
CA LEU A 126 -5.08 3.68 -5.13
C LEU A 126 -5.98 4.64 -5.92
N LEU A 127 -7.11 4.17 -6.44
CA LEU A 127 -8.06 4.97 -7.19
C LEU A 127 -8.52 6.19 -6.39
N VAL A 128 -8.98 5.98 -5.15
CA VAL A 128 -9.44 7.08 -4.31
C VAL A 128 -8.29 8.01 -3.95
N LEU A 129 -7.08 7.48 -3.72
CA LEU A 129 -5.89 8.30 -3.46
C LEU A 129 -5.55 9.20 -4.65
N PHE A 130 -5.65 8.70 -5.89
CA PHE A 130 -5.43 9.51 -7.09
C PHE A 130 -6.53 10.53 -7.35
N VAL A 131 -7.79 10.20 -7.05
CA VAL A 131 -8.90 11.15 -7.11
C VAL A 131 -8.68 12.29 -6.12
N MET A 132 -8.24 11.99 -4.90
CA MET A 132 -7.89 13.02 -3.91
C MET A 132 -6.76 13.92 -4.41
N ALA A 133 -5.74 13.35 -5.05
CA ALA A 133 -4.64 14.10 -5.66
C ALA A 133 -5.13 15.02 -6.80
N LEU A 134 -6.02 14.51 -7.66
CA LEU A 134 -6.60 15.26 -8.76
C LEU A 134 -7.44 16.43 -8.26
N ILE A 135 -8.23 16.24 -7.20
CA ILE A 135 -9.02 17.29 -6.57
C ILE A 135 -8.10 18.34 -5.92
N ALA A 136 -6.99 17.93 -5.30
CA ALA A 136 -6.05 18.85 -4.66
C ALA A 136 -5.22 19.65 -5.68
N LEU A 137 -4.98 19.10 -6.88
CA LEU A 137 -4.06 19.66 -7.87
C LEU A 137 -4.38 21.12 -8.27
N PRO A 138 -5.62 21.52 -8.63
CA PRO A 138 -5.93 22.90 -8.96
C PRO A 138 -5.61 23.92 -7.85
N PHE A 139 -5.63 23.48 -6.60
CA PHE A 139 -5.39 24.33 -5.43
C PHE A 139 -3.95 24.30 -4.92
N SER A 140 -3.12 23.40 -5.44
CA SER A 140 -1.78 23.13 -4.88
C SER A 140 -0.71 22.90 -5.94
N TRP A 141 -1.02 23.10 -7.22
CA TRP A 141 -0.06 22.89 -8.31
C TRP A 141 1.17 23.80 -8.23
N GLN A 142 1.05 24.99 -7.62
CA GLN A 142 2.17 25.92 -7.44
C GLN A 142 3.19 25.42 -6.41
N LEU A 143 2.79 24.46 -5.55
CA LEU A 143 3.68 23.91 -4.53
C LEU A 143 4.69 22.92 -5.10
N VAL A 144 4.55 22.54 -6.38
CA VAL A 144 5.34 21.49 -7.01
C VAL A 144 5.87 21.90 -8.38
N PRO A 145 7.05 21.39 -8.79
CA PRO A 145 7.55 21.59 -10.14
C PRO A 145 6.60 21.01 -11.20
N ALA A 146 6.61 21.60 -12.40
CA ALA A 146 5.80 21.14 -13.52
C ALA A 146 6.04 19.66 -13.87
N THR A 147 7.28 19.17 -13.70
CA THR A 147 7.63 17.75 -13.92
C THR A 147 6.87 16.80 -13.00
N VAL A 148 6.70 17.16 -11.73
CA VAL A 148 5.94 16.38 -10.74
C VAL A 148 4.45 16.41 -11.09
N THR A 149 3.93 17.58 -11.45
CA THR A 149 2.54 17.72 -11.92
C THR A 149 2.27 16.85 -13.14
N LEU A 150 3.15 16.87 -14.14
CA LEU A 150 3.03 16.04 -15.34
C LEU A 150 3.09 14.54 -15.02
N ALA A 151 4.01 14.13 -14.13
CA ALA A 151 4.11 12.74 -13.68
C ALA A 151 2.82 12.28 -12.97
N LEU A 152 2.26 13.14 -12.11
CA LEU A 152 1.00 12.87 -11.42
C LEU A 152 -0.18 12.77 -12.40
N LEU A 153 -0.28 13.70 -13.35
CA LEU A 153 -1.30 13.67 -14.41
C LEU A 153 -1.18 12.41 -15.28
N ALA A 154 0.03 12.01 -15.66
CA ALA A 154 0.26 10.78 -16.41
C ALA A 154 -0.17 9.54 -15.63
N LEU A 155 0.12 9.51 -14.32
CA LEU A 155 -0.27 8.42 -13.43
C LEU A 155 -1.79 8.35 -13.24
N ILE A 156 -2.44 9.51 -13.03
CA ILE A 156 -3.90 9.62 -12.97
C ILE A 156 -4.54 9.17 -14.28
N ALA A 157 -4.01 9.60 -15.43
CA ALA A 157 -4.50 9.20 -16.75
C ALA A 157 -4.34 7.69 -16.97
N GLY A 158 -3.21 7.11 -16.57
CA GLY A 158 -2.98 5.66 -16.64
C GLY A 158 -3.97 4.87 -15.77
N VAL A 159 -4.25 5.33 -14.56
CA VAL A 159 -5.25 4.71 -13.67
C VAL A 159 -6.66 4.86 -14.25
N ALA A 160 -7.02 6.04 -14.74
CA ALA A 160 -8.31 6.29 -15.38
C ALA A 160 -8.53 5.42 -16.62
N LEU A 161 -7.49 5.28 -17.46
CA LEU A 161 -7.49 4.36 -18.61
C LEU A 161 -7.66 2.90 -18.14
N GLY A 162 -6.93 2.48 -17.11
CA GLY A 162 -7.05 1.13 -16.54
C GLY A 162 -8.48 0.84 -16.06
N ILE A 163 -9.11 1.78 -15.36
CA ILE A 163 -10.51 1.67 -14.91
C ILE A 163 -11.46 1.63 -16.10
N TYR A 164 -11.28 2.53 -17.07
CA TYR A 164 -12.08 2.57 -18.29
C TYR A 164 -12.02 1.21 -19.02
N LEU A 165 -10.84 0.62 -19.17
CA LEU A 165 -10.69 -0.72 -19.75
C LEU A 165 -11.38 -1.77 -18.88
N LEU A 166 -11.22 -1.75 -17.55
CA LEU A 166 -11.88 -2.70 -16.65
C LEU A 166 -13.42 -2.64 -16.71
N LEU A 167 -13.99 -1.46 -16.97
CA LEU A 167 -15.45 -1.28 -17.06
C LEU A 167 -16.00 -1.54 -18.46
N ASN A 168 -15.21 -1.30 -19.52
CA ASN A 168 -15.66 -1.38 -20.91
C ASN A 168 -15.40 -2.75 -21.54
N ARG A 169 -16.28 -3.69 -21.20
CA ARG A 169 -16.20 -5.06 -21.69
C ARG A 169 -16.11 -5.27 -23.20
N PRO A 170 -16.98 -4.66 -24.02
CA PRO A 170 -16.90 -4.86 -25.46
C PRO A 170 -15.57 -4.35 -26.04
N LEU A 171 -14.99 -3.30 -25.48
CA LEU A 171 -13.74 -2.72 -25.94
C LEU A 171 -12.55 -3.63 -25.62
N VAL A 172 -12.50 -4.19 -24.41
CA VAL A 172 -11.45 -5.14 -24.02
C VAL A 172 -11.53 -6.43 -24.84
N GLU A 173 -12.73 -6.95 -25.09
CA GLU A 173 -12.92 -8.14 -25.93
C GLU A 173 -12.59 -7.85 -27.41
N ALA A 174 -12.87 -6.65 -27.92
CA ALA A 174 -12.46 -6.22 -29.25
C ALA A 174 -10.92 -6.11 -29.36
N LEU A 175 -10.26 -5.51 -28.36
CA LEU A 175 -8.80 -5.44 -28.29
C LEU A 175 -8.17 -6.84 -28.19
N ALA A 176 -8.75 -7.74 -27.41
CA ALA A 176 -8.28 -9.11 -27.26
C ALA A 176 -8.32 -9.89 -28.58
N ARG A 177 -9.35 -9.65 -29.41
CA ARG A 177 -9.48 -10.24 -30.75
C ARG A 177 -8.50 -9.65 -31.76
N ARG A 178 -8.21 -8.35 -31.68
CA ARG A 178 -7.29 -7.66 -32.60
C ARG A 178 -5.81 -7.79 -32.24
N LEU A 179 -5.50 -7.93 -30.95
CA LEU A 179 -4.14 -7.99 -30.42
C LEU A 179 -3.92 -9.31 -29.66
N PRO A 180 -3.27 -10.30 -30.28
CA PRO A 180 -2.98 -11.60 -29.64
C PRO A 180 -2.30 -11.50 -28.26
N PRO A 181 -1.40 -10.53 -27.97
CA PRO A 181 -0.84 -10.36 -26.63
C PRO A 181 -1.89 -10.01 -25.56
N VAL A 182 -2.91 -9.21 -25.90
CA VAL A 182 -3.98 -8.81 -24.99
C VAL A 182 -4.89 -10.00 -24.68
N GLY A 183 -5.26 -10.78 -25.71
CA GLY A 183 -6.02 -12.02 -25.53
C GLY A 183 -5.30 -13.03 -24.63
N LYS A 184 -4.00 -13.25 -24.84
CA LYS A 184 -3.18 -14.12 -23.98
C LYS A 184 -3.08 -13.64 -22.53
N LEU A 185 -3.11 -12.33 -22.31
CA LEU A 185 -3.07 -11.75 -20.98
C LEU A 185 -4.41 -11.94 -20.25
N LEU A 186 -5.53 -11.63 -20.90
CA LEU A 186 -6.88 -11.81 -20.33
C LEU A 186 -7.23 -13.27 -20.09
N ALA A 187 -6.73 -14.19 -20.91
CA ALA A 187 -6.92 -15.62 -20.72
C ALA A 187 -6.18 -16.17 -19.48
N ARG A 188 -5.30 -15.39 -18.84
CA ARG A 188 -4.68 -15.82 -17.59
C ARG A 188 -5.76 -15.91 -16.50
N PRO A 189 -5.84 -17.02 -15.75
CA PRO A 189 -6.92 -17.28 -14.81
C PRO A 189 -7.08 -16.16 -13.77
N THR A 190 -5.97 -15.61 -13.27
CA THR A 190 -5.98 -14.50 -12.31
C THR A 190 -6.57 -13.20 -12.88
N ILE A 191 -6.29 -12.90 -14.16
CA ILE A 191 -6.75 -11.67 -14.82
C ILE A 191 -8.21 -11.83 -15.24
N ALA A 192 -8.58 -13.00 -15.79
CA ALA A 192 -9.96 -13.35 -16.07
C ALA A 192 -10.83 -13.27 -14.81
N ALA A 193 -10.35 -13.79 -13.67
CA ALA A 193 -11.07 -13.73 -12.41
C ALA A 193 -11.17 -12.33 -11.84
N LEU A 194 -10.10 -11.52 -11.92
CA LEU A 194 -10.14 -10.11 -11.52
C LEU A 194 -11.21 -9.36 -12.33
N TYR A 195 -11.17 -9.53 -13.64
CA TYR A 195 -12.07 -8.88 -14.58
C TYR A 195 -13.53 -9.32 -14.37
N ALA A 196 -13.78 -10.62 -14.26
CA ALA A 196 -15.10 -11.16 -13.96
C ALA A 196 -15.62 -10.71 -12.59
N SER A 197 -14.74 -10.64 -11.57
CA SER A 197 -15.10 -10.19 -10.22
C SER A 197 -15.50 -8.73 -10.19
N PHE A 198 -14.80 -7.86 -10.94
CA PHE A 198 -15.11 -6.42 -11.00
C PHE A 198 -16.56 -6.17 -11.44
N HIS A 199 -17.06 -6.93 -12.41
CA HIS A 199 -18.43 -6.81 -12.90
C HIS A 199 -19.49 -7.44 -11.96
N ARG A 200 -19.08 -8.20 -10.95
CA ARG A 200 -20.01 -8.83 -9.97
C ARG A 200 -20.25 -7.98 -8.74
N TYR A 201 -19.45 -6.94 -8.49
CA TYR A 201 -19.68 -6.05 -7.36
C TYR A 201 -20.93 -5.20 -7.58
N ASP A 202 -21.78 -5.16 -6.57
CA ASP A 202 -22.92 -4.26 -6.50
C ASP A 202 -22.46 -2.82 -6.19
N ARG A 203 -23.21 -1.83 -6.70
CA ARG A 203 -22.92 -0.40 -6.45
C ARG A 203 -22.77 -0.09 -4.95
N PRO A 204 -23.61 -0.60 -4.03
CA PRO A 204 -23.45 -0.35 -2.60
C PRO A 204 -22.13 -0.86 -2.00
N ALA A 205 -21.62 -2.02 -2.43
CA ALA A 205 -20.29 -2.47 -1.98
C ALA A 205 -19.17 -1.56 -2.47
N LEU A 206 -19.21 -1.13 -3.74
CA LEU A 206 -18.22 -0.21 -4.31
C LEU A 206 -18.25 1.16 -3.63
N VAL A 207 -19.43 1.71 -3.34
CA VAL A 207 -19.59 2.98 -2.62
C VAL A 207 -19.03 2.88 -1.19
N ARG A 208 -19.38 1.81 -0.46
CA ARG A 208 -18.81 1.57 0.89
C ARG A 208 -17.30 1.42 0.84
N ALA A 209 -16.77 0.73 -0.17
CA ALA A 209 -15.34 0.54 -0.33
C ALA A 209 -14.62 1.85 -0.70
N ALA A 210 -15.24 2.70 -1.52
CA ALA A 210 -14.73 4.02 -1.86
C ALA A 210 -14.73 4.97 -0.66
N ALA A 211 -15.83 5.02 0.11
CA ALA A 211 -15.93 5.81 1.33
C ALA A 211 -14.89 5.38 2.38
N ALA A 212 -14.74 4.07 2.61
CA ALA A 212 -13.69 3.55 3.49
C ALA A 212 -12.28 3.87 2.98
N SER A 213 -12.06 3.82 1.66
CA SER A 213 -10.77 4.23 1.06
C SER A 213 -10.49 5.71 1.26
N LEU A 214 -11.50 6.58 1.18
CA LEU A 214 -11.36 8.02 1.43
C LEU A 214 -10.89 8.27 2.86
N VAL A 215 -11.56 7.65 3.84
CA VAL A 215 -11.19 7.76 5.26
C VAL A 215 -9.78 7.22 5.51
N PHE A 216 -9.44 6.06 4.94
CA PHE A 216 -8.11 5.48 5.06
C PHE A 216 -7.03 6.40 4.45
N ASN A 217 -7.23 6.88 3.22
CA ASN A 217 -6.25 7.71 2.52
C ASN A 217 -6.09 9.08 3.20
N LEU A 218 -7.17 9.65 3.73
CA LEU A 218 -7.10 10.88 4.53
C LEU A 218 -6.28 10.62 5.80
N SER A 219 -6.56 9.53 6.52
CA SER A 219 -5.77 9.14 7.69
C SER A 219 -4.28 8.95 7.33
N LEU A 220 -3.99 8.32 6.20
CA LEU A 220 -2.62 8.13 5.71
C LEU A 220 -1.91 9.46 5.42
N ILE A 221 -2.58 10.39 4.74
CA ILE A 221 -2.04 11.72 4.43
C ILE A 221 -1.77 12.50 5.72
N VAL A 222 -2.72 12.48 6.67
CA VAL A 222 -2.56 13.17 7.96
C VAL A 222 -1.44 12.51 8.78
N THR A 223 -1.34 11.17 8.78
CA THR A 223 -0.22 10.44 9.40
C THR A 223 1.11 10.95 8.86
N GLN A 224 1.26 11.09 7.55
CA GLN A 224 2.48 11.61 6.92
C GLN A 224 2.76 13.06 7.33
N ALA A 225 1.74 13.91 7.43
CA ALA A 225 1.89 15.29 7.88
C ALA A 225 2.37 15.38 9.33
N TYR A 226 1.84 14.53 10.23
CA TYR A 226 2.30 14.47 11.62
C TYR A 226 3.71 13.91 11.74
N LEU A 227 4.10 12.92 10.92
CA LEU A 227 5.48 12.44 10.90
C LEU A 227 6.46 13.50 10.38
N GLY A 228 6.04 14.31 9.41
CA GLY A 228 6.78 15.50 8.98
C GLY A 228 6.95 16.51 10.11
N ARG A 229 5.84 16.87 10.77
CA ARG A 229 5.84 17.81 11.89
C ARG A 229 6.72 17.33 13.04
N ALA A 230 6.75 16.02 13.28
CA ALA A 230 7.57 15.42 14.33
C ALA A 230 9.05 15.78 14.15
N VAL A 231 9.57 15.83 12.92
CA VAL A 231 10.98 16.12 12.60
C VAL A 231 11.22 17.56 12.11
N GLY A 232 10.28 18.46 12.41
CA GLY A 232 10.41 19.89 12.08
C GLY A 232 10.07 20.26 10.63
N VAL A 233 9.38 19.39 9.89
CA VAL A 233 8.90 19.68 8.53
C VAL A 233 7.47 20.25 8.60
N HIS A 234 7.33 21.50 8.19
CA HIS A 234 6.05 22.22 8.21
C HIS A 234 5.62 22.56 6.78
N LEU A 235 4.90 21.63 6.15
CA LEU A 235 4.32 21.82 4.82
C LEU A 235 2.79 21.85 4.89
N SER A 236 2.16 22.49 3.92
CA SER A 236 0.71 22.48 3.80
C SER A 236 0.19 21.06 3.52
N LEU A 237 -1.03 20.74 3.98
CA LEU A 237 -1.63 19.44 3.70
C LEU A 237 -1.76 19.19 2.20
N GLY A 238 -2.02 20.23 1.39
CA GLY A 238 -2.07 20.16 -0.07
C GLY A 238 -0.83 19.53 -0.69
N TYR A 239 0.36 19.78 -0.12
CA TYR A 239 1.59 19.10 -0.52
C TYR A 239 1.46 17.58 -0.37
N PHE A 240 1.08 17.09 0.81
CA PHE A 240 0.94 15.67 1.08
C PHE A 240 -0.11 15.00 0.17
N PHE A 241 -1.19 15.70 -0.19
CA PHE A 241 -2.17 15.20 -1.16
C PHE A 241 -1.59 14.93 -2.56
N LEU A 242 -0.55 15.66 -2.98
CA LEU A 242 0.10 15.47 -4.28
C LEU A 242 1.19 14.39 -4.23
N PHE A 243 1.96 14.32 -3.13
CA PHE A 243 3.13 13.44 -3.04
C PHE A 243 2.85 12.05 -2.49
N VAL A 244 1.93 11.90 -1.54
CA VAL A 244 1.58 10.58 -0.98
C VAL A 244 1.09 9.60 -2.05
N PRO A 245 0.29 9.98 -3.06
CA PRO A 245 -0.04 9.10 -4.20
C PRO A 245 1.18 8.62 -4.98
N ILE A 246 2.13 9.52 -5.26
CA ILE A 246 3.35 9.19 -6.00
C ILE A 246 4.20 8.21 -5.19
N LEU A 247 4.44 8.52 -3.90
CA LEU A 247 5.15 7.63 -2.98
C LEU A 247 4.46 6.27 -2.85
N SER A 248 3.15 6.24 -2.70
CA SER A 248 2.38 4.99 -2.57
C SER A 248 2.50 4.11 -3.82
N SER A 249 2.51 4.73 -5.01
CA SER A 249 2.74 4.02 -6.26
C SER A 249 4.18 3.48 -6.37
N LEU A 250 5.18 4.30 -6.06
CA LEU A 250 6.59 3.88 -6.07
C LEU A 250 6.82 2.67 -5.16
N LEU A 251 6.22 2.68 -3.97
CA LEU A 251 6.35 1.59 -2.99
C LEU A 251 5.51 0.35 -3.31
N THR A 252 4.54 0.47 -4.22
CA THR A 252 3.76 -0.68 -4.72
C THR A 252 4.52 -1.42 -5.82
N LEU A 253 5.45 -0.76 -6.51
CA LEU A 253 6.26 -1.41 -7.55
C LEU A 253 7.24 -2.40 -6.91
N PRO A 254 7.32 -3.66 -7.39
CA PRO A 254 8.24 -4.66 -6.84
C PRO A 254 9.69 -4.44 -7.32
N ILE A 255 10.21 -3.22 -7.19
CA ILE A 255 11.54 -2.81 -7.66
C ILE A 255 12.62 -2.93 -6.59
N SER A 256 12.27 -2.90 -5.31
CA SER A 256 13.19 -3.07 -4.18
C SER A 256 12.64 -4.05 -3.14
N ILE A 257 13.50 -4.45 -2.19
CA ILE A 257 13.11 -5.31 -1.07
C ILE A 257 12.45 -4.43 -0.02
N SER A 258 11.17 -4.68 0.25
CA SER A 258 10.37 -3.95 1.25
C SER A 258 10.36 -2.43 1.08
N GLY A 259 10.65 -1.93 -0.13
CA GLY A 259 10.70 -0.50 -0.42
C GLY A 259 12.01 0.19 -0.03
N PHE A 260 12.99 -0.48 0.58
CA PHE A 260 14.24 0.15 1.04
C PHE A 260 15.03 0.77 -0.11
N GLY A 261 15.65 1.92 0.17
CA GLY A 261 16.36 2.77 -0.79
C GLY A 261 15.43 3.59 -1.67
N VAL A 262 14.40 2.95 -2.25
CA VAL A 262 13.38 3.62 -3.09
C VAL A 262 12.51 4.54 -2.25
N ARG A 263 12.13 4.11 -1.04
CA ARG A 263 11.34 4.90 -0.11
C ARG A 263 12.10 6.15 0.27
N GLU A 264 13.29 5.98 0.82
CA GLU A 264 14.08 7.08 1.33
C GLU A 264 14.46 8.06 0.21
N GLY A 265 14.93 7.55 -0.94
CA GLY A 265 15.20 8.36 -2.12
C GLY A 265 13.95 9.07 -2.65
N GLY A 266 12.80 8.39 -2.63
CA GLY A 266 11.51 8.98 -2.95
C GLY A 266 11.17 10.15 -2.04
N TYR A 267 11.36 10.03 -0.72
CA TYR A 267 11.16 11.14 0.21
C TYR A 267 12.13 12.29 -0.06
N VAL A 268 13.42 12.01 -0.23
CA VAL A 268 14.43 13.04 -0.51
C VAL A 268 14.12 13.80 -1.80
N VAL A 269 13.82 13.10 -2.89
CA VAL A 269 13.52 13.71 -4.18
C VAL A 269 12.22 14.51 -4.12
N LEU A 270 11.18 13.97 -3.49
CA LEU A 270 9.86 14.56 -3.51
C LEU A 270 9.71 15.70 -2.50
N PHE A 271 10.19 15.55 -1.26
CA PHE A 271 10.14 16.63 -0.26
C PHE A 271 11.25 17.67 -0.46
N GLY A 272 12.38 17.30 -1.09
CA GLY A 272 13.43 18.25 -1.45
C GLY A 272 12.96 19.37 -2.40
N GLN A 273 11.93 19.11 -3.23
CA GLN A 273 11.32 20.14 -4.08
C GLN A 273 10.63 21.26 -3.28
N ALA A 274 10.22 20.99 -2.04
CA ALA A 274 9.70 21.99 -1.10
C ALA A 274 10.77 22.56 -0.17
N GLY A 275 12.04 22.33 -0.46
CA GLY A 275 13.15 22.83 0.36
C GLY A 275 13.36 22.04 1.66
N VAL A 276 12.76 20.86 1.80
CA VAL A 276 13.03 19.98 2.96
C VAL A 276 14.44 19.40 2.84
N ALA A 277 15.24 19.53 3.90
CA ALA A 277 16.59 18.99 3.92
C ALA A 277 16.56 17.46 3.81
N ALA A 278 17.50 16.88 3.07
CA ALA A 278 17.57 15.43 2.88
C ALA A 278 17.58 14.63 4.21
N PRO A 279 18.30 15.05 5.27
CA PRO A 279 18.26 14.35 6.55
C PRO A 279 16.86 14.29 7.17
N GLN A 280 16.08 15.37 7.08
CA GLN A 280 14.70 15.41 7.60
C GLN A 280 13.77 14.52 6.77
N ALA A 281 13.88 14.57 5.43
CA ALA A 281 13.09 13.72 4.54
C ALA A 281 13.35 12.22 4.80
N VAL A 282 14.62 11.85 5.03
CA VAL A 282 14.98 10.49 5.43
C VAL A 282 14.42 10.15 6.81
N ALA A 283 14.56 11.04 7.79
CA ALA A 283 13.99 10.82 9.12
C ALA A 283 12.46 10.59 9.06
N MET A 284 11.72 11.37 8.27
CA MET A 284 10.28 11.14 8.03
C MET A 284 10.01 9.74 7.48
N SER A 285 10.78 9.31 6.49
CA SER A 285 10.62 7.98 5.87
C SER A 285 10.91 6.84 6.85
N LEU A 286 11.91 7.02 7.73
CA LEU A 286 12.27 6.07 8.78
C LEU A 286 11.22 6.02 9.89
N LEU A 287 10.64 7.15 10.27
CA LEU A 287 9.53 7.18 11.23
C LEU A 287 8.29 6.48 10.66
N PHE A 288 7.95 6.70 9.40
CA PHE A 288 6.86 5.96 8.75
C PHE A 288 7.15 4.46 8.70
N TYR A 289 8.40 4.08 8.42
CA TYR A 289 8.82 2.68 8.49
C TYR A 289 8.70 2.13 9.92
N ALA A 290 9.10 2.87 10.94
CA ALA A 290 8.98 2.47 12.33
C ALA A 290 7.51 2.22 12.73
N VAL A 291 6.59 3.09 12.33
CA VAL A 291 5.13 2.90 12.52
C VAL A 291 4.65 1.60 11.87
N ASN A 292 5.10 1.32 10.63
CA ASN A 292 4.80 0.06 9.95
C ASN A 292 5.41 -1.16 10.65
N ALA A 293 6.67 -1.06 11.08
CA ALA A 293 7.39 -2.14 11.75
C ALA A 293 6.75 -2.47 13.10
N LEU A 294 6.43 -1.47 13.92
CA LEU A 294 5.71 -1.64 15.20
C LEU A 294 4.36 -2.33 14.98
N THR A 295 3.61 -1.91 13.98
CA THR A 295 2.35 -2.55 13.59
C THR A 295 2.58 -4.00 13.15
N GLY A 296 3.61 -4.27 12.34
CA GLY A 296 4.01 -5.61 11.95
C GLY A 296 4.37 -6.49 13.15
N LEU A 297 5.10 -5.96 14.14
CA LEU A 297 5.44 -6.69 15.37
C LEU A 297 4.19 -7.12 16.15
N VAL A 298 3.19 -6.24 16.27
CA VAL A 298 1.88 -6.61 16.84
C VAL A 298 1.26 -7.77 16.05
N GLY A 299 1.32 -7.73 14.72
CA GLY A 299 0.89 -8.83 13.87
C GLY A 299 1.64 -10.14 14.10
N GLY A 300 2.95 -10.09 14.29
CA GLY A 300 3.79 -11.25 14.61
C GLY A 300 3.39 -11.91 15.93
N VAL A 301 3.17 -11.10 16.98
CA VAL A 301 2.68 -11.59 18.28
C VAL A 301 1.30 -12.24 18.13
N LEU A 302 0.38 -11.60 17.41
CA LEU A 302 -0.96 -12.15 17.16
C LEU A 302 -0.91 -13.49 16.41
N TYR A 303 0.01 -13.62 15.44
CA TYR A 303 0.23 -14.86 14.71
C TYR A 303 0.74 -15.98 15.62
N LEU A 304 1.78 -15.72 16.42
CA LEU A 304 2.35 -16.71 17.35
C LEU A 304 1.34 -17.24 18.37
N VAL A 305 0.54 -16.34 18.96
CA VAL A 305 -0.52 -16.72 19.92
C VAL A 305 -1.56 -17.63 19.25
N GLN A 306 -1.92 -17.37 18.00
CA GLN A 306 -2.87 -18.19 17.26
C GLN A 306 -2.29 -19.57 16.92
N SER A 307 -1.05 -19.62 16.41
CA SER A 307 -0.37 -20.88 16.10
C SER A 307 -0.25 -21.77 17.35
N ALA A 308 0.11 -21.19 18.50
CA ALA A 308 0.17 -21.90 19.77
C ALA A 308 -1.19 -22.46 20.21
N ARG A 309 -2.28 -21.68 20.07
CA ARG A 309 -3.65 -22.16 20.38
C ARG A 309 -4.12 -23.26 19.42
N GLY A 310 -3.77 -23.16 18.14
CA GLY A 310 -4.11 -24.17 17.13
C GLY A 310 -3.45 -25.52 17.40
N LEU A 311 -2.16 -25.50 17.77
CA LEU A 311 -1.42 -26.71 18.16
C LEU A 311 -2.03 -27.36 19.41
N ARG A 312 -2.38 -26.57 20.44
CA ARG A 312 -3.04 -27.09 21.65
C ARG A 312 -4.39 -27.75 21.37
N ARG A 313 -5.20 -27.19 20.47
CA ARG A 313 -6.49 -27.79 20.08
C ARG A 313 -6.32 -29.09 19.30
N ARG A 314 -5.31 -29.20 18.44
CA ARG A 314 -5.01 -30.45 17.73
C ARG A 314 -4.53 -31.54 18.68
N ALA A 315 -3.71 -31.18 19.67
CA ALA A 315 -3.26 -32.12 20.71
C ALA A 315 -4.39 -32.59 21.64
N ALA A 316 -5.37 -31.72 21.94
CA ALA A 316 -6.53 -32.05 22.77
C ALA A 316 -7.67 -32.77 22.01
N GLY A 317 -7.66 -32.72 20.68
CA GLY A 317 -8.64 -33.43 19.83
C GLY A 317 -8.13 -34.80 19.34
N SER A 318 -6.89 -35.17 19.66
CA SER A 318 -6.28 -36.48 19.39
C SER A 318 -6.22 -37.40 20.61
N SER A 319 -6.83 -36.99 21.73
CA SER A 319 -7.02 -37.75 22.98
C SER A 319 -8.49 -38.11 23.14
#